data_AF-A0A3P7LW14-F1
#
_entry.id   AF-A0A3P7LW14-F1
#
_cell.length_a   1.000
_cell.length_b   1.000
_cell.length_c   1.000
_cell.angle_alpha   90.00
_cell.angle_beta   90.00
_cell.angle_gamma   90.00
#
_symmetry.space_group_name_H-M   'P 1'
#
loop_
_entity.id
_entity.type
_entity.pdbx_description
1 polymer ?
#
loop_
_entity_poly.entity_id
_entity_poly.type
_entity_poly.pdbx_seq_one_letter_code
_entity_poly.pdbx_strand_id
1 'polypeptide(L)'
;MLFQAEFRLIRGHIPPMATRFGFDANMEKNRFEDVVCIDQTRVRPHSGNYIHASWVGITATRKDILTQLPRPESSKDFWQMVLDTDVQGILVILSHGEFAMFHANNVFPDEQ
;
A
#
# COMPACT_ATOMS: atom_id res chain seq x y z
N MET A 1 22.58 16.17 13.68
CA MET A 1 21.94 15.81 14.97
C MET A 1 20.44 16.14 15.00
N LEU A 2 19.98 17.29 14.48
CA LEU A 2 18.55 17.67 14.44
C LEU A 2 17.66 16.70 13.63
N PHE A 3 18.03 16.38 12.39
CA PHE A 3 17.26 15.48 11.52
C PHE A 3 16.94 14.12 12.15
N GLN A 4 17.90 13.53 12.89
CA GLN A 4 17.68 12.25 13.55
C GLN A 4 16.69 12.34 14.72
N ALA A 5 16.65 13.48 15.43
CA ALA A 5 15.69 13.68 16.50
C ALA A 5 14.27 13.84 15.92
N GLU A 6 14.12 14.63 14.86
CA GLU A 6 12.84 14.81 14.16
C GLU A 6 12.33 13.49 13.57
N PHE A 7 13.20 12.74 12.89
CA PHE A 7 12.84 11.43 12.34
C PHE A 7 12.32 10.46 13.41
N ARG A 8 12.94 10.45 14.60
CA ARG A 8 12.48 9.61 15.72
C ARG A 8 11.09 9.98 16.23
N LEU A 9 10.68 11.24 16.11
CA LEU A 9 9.34 11.68 16.53
C LEU A 9 8.24 11.22 15.55
N ILE A 10 8.58 11.11 14.27
CA ILE A 10 7.61 10.76 13.22
C ILE A 10 7.64 9.27 12.84
N ARG A 11 8.76 8.57 13.08
CA ARG A 11 8.88 7.15 12.74
C ARG A 11 7.85 6.34 13.53
N GLY A 12 6.94 5.69 12.80
CA GLY A 12 5.89 4.87 13.41
C GLY A 12 4.76 5.69 14.05
N HIS A 13 4.70 6.99 13.81
CA HIS A 13 3.58 7.81 14.24
C HIS A 13 2.29 7.34 13.56
N ILE A 14 1.30 7.00 14.37
CA ILE A 14 -0.07 6.73 13.93
C ILE A 14 -0.94 7.85 14.51
N PRO A 15 -1.77 8.53 13.70
CA PRO A 15 -2.64 9.59 14.21
C PRO A 15 -3.54 9.05 15.36
N PRO A 16 -3.75 9.78 16.46
CA PRO A 16 -4.46 9.26 17.64
C PRO A 16 -5.88 8.75 17.40
N MET A 17 -6.56 9.28 16.38
CA MET A 17 -7.92 8.90 15.99
C MET A 17 -7.96 7.90 14.82
N ALA A 18 -6.81 7.47 14.33
CA ALA A 18 -6.74 6.48 13.28
C ALA A 18 -7.13 5.10 13.81
N THR A 19 -7.87 4.35 13.00
CA THR A 19 -8.27 2.96 13.31
C THR A 19 -7.63 2.04 12.29
N ARG A 20 -7.45 0.77 12.65
CA ARG A 20 -6.77 -0.24 11.81
C ARG A 20 -7.53 -1.56 11.75
N PHE A 21 -8.85 -1.52 11.86
CA PHE A 21 -9.69 -2.73 11.91
C PHE A 21 -9.53 -3.59 10.65
N GLY A 22 -9.48 -2.96 9.47
CA GLY A 22 -9.24 -3.68 8.22
C GLY A 22 -7.87 -4.37 8.20
N PHE A 23 -6.83 -3.67 8.68
CA PHE A 23 -5.47 -4.21 8.76
C PHE A 23 -5.41 -5.41 9.73
N ASP A 24 -5.96 -5.27 10.94
CA ASP A 24 -5.94 -6.32 11.97
C ASP A 24 -6.73 -7.57 11.57
N ALA A 25 -7.82 -7.41 10.82
CA ALA A 25 -8.66 -8.51 10.37
C ALA A 25 -8.10 -9.26 9.14
N ASN A 26 -7.05 -8.74 8.49
CA ASN A 26 -6.50 -9.28 7.23
C ASN A 26 -4.97 -9.32 7.27
N MET A 27 -4.39 -9.72 8.42
CA MET A 27 -2.94 -9.76 8.62
C MET A 27 -2.19 -10.57 7.55
N GLU A 28 -2.80 -11.62 7.04
CA GLU A 28 -2.28 -12.45 5.96
C GLU A 28 -2.15 -11.71 4.62
N LYS A 29 -2.92 -10.64 4.41
CA LYS A 29 -2.83 -9.79 3.21
C LYS A 29 -1.81 -8.65 3.37
N ASN A 30 -1.30 -8.44 4.57
CA ASN A 30 -0.29 -7.43 4.85
C ASN A 30 1.10 -8.02 4.59
N ARG A 31 1.97 -7.27 3.91
CA ARG A 31 3.34 -7.71 3.64
C ARG A 31 4.25 -7.52 4.85
N PHE A 32 4.04 -6.45 5.60
CA PHE A 32 4.82 -6.10 6.78
C PHE A 32 3.87 -5.78 7.94
N GLU A 33 4.08 -6.41 9.08
CA GLU A 33 3.23 -6.27 10.27
C GLU A 33 3.37 -4.89 10.93
N ASP A 34 4.50 -4.22 10.73
CA ASP A 34 4.82 -2.92 11.30
C ASP A 34 4.42 -1.74 10.40
N VAL A 35 3.94 -2.00 9.18
CA VAL A 35 3.43 -0.99 8.25
C VAL A 35 1.91 -0.98 8.29
N VAL A 36 1.31 -0.10 9.09
CA VAL A 36 -0.13 -0.07 9.33
C VAL A 36 -0.89 0.62 8.18
N CYS A 37 -1.96 -0.02 7.70
CA CYS A 37 -2.96 0.59 6.82
C CYS A 37 -4.15 1.08 7.65
N ILE A 38 -4.40 2.40 7.68
CA ILE A 38 -5.47 2.97 8.50
C ILE A 38 -6.81 3.00 7.75
N ASP A 39 -7.92 2.78 8.47
CA ASP A 39 -9.26 2.68 7.87
C ASP A 39 -9.74 3.99 7.23
N GLN A 40 -9.28 5.13 7.75
CA GLN A 40 -9.70 6.47 7.34
C GLN A 40 -9.35 6.74 5.88
N THR A 41 -8.19 6.26 5.44
CA THR A 41 -7.66 6.54 4.10
C THR A 41 -7.53 5.30 3.24
N ARG A 42 -7.75 4.09 3.77
CA ARG A 42 -7.67 2.87 2.96
C ARG A 42 -8.58 2.89 1.75
N VAL A 43 -8.09 2.33 0.65
CA VAL A 43 -8.89 2.10 -0.55
C VAL A 43 -9.89 0.96 -0.26
N ARG A 44 -11.09 1.07 -0.82
CA ARG A 44 -12.16 0.08 -0.68
C ARG A 44 -12.58 -0.34 -2.09
N PRO A 45 -12.03 -1.44 -2.62
CA PRO A 45 -12.45 -1.97 -3.91
C PRO A 45 -13.94 -2.33 -3.91
N HIS A 46 -14.57 -2.33 -5.08
CA HIS A 46 -15.99 -2.70 -5.23
C HIS A 46 -16.28 -4.14 -4.83
N SER A 47 -15.26 -5.02 -4.86
CA SER A 47 -15.36 -6.39 -4.35
C SER A 47 -15.63 -6.46 -2.84
N GLY A 48 -15.42 -5.37 -2.10
CA GLY A 48 -15.49 -5.34 -0.64
C GLY A 48 -14.29 -6.00 0.05
N ASN A 49 -13.37 -6.62 -0.71
CA ASN A 49 -12.18 -7.24 -0.18
C ASN A 49 -11.22 -6.21 0.40
N TYR A 50 -10.50 -6.61 1.45
CA TYR A 50 -9.40 -5.81 1.97
C TYR A 50 -8.20 -5.83 1.02
N ILE A 51 -7.61 -4.65 0.82
CA ILE A 51 -6.30 -4.44 0.20
C ILE A 51 -5.50 -3.43 1.04
N HIS A 52 -4.21 -3.67 1.21
CA HIS A 52 -3.30 -2.77 1.92
C HIS A 52 -2.85 -1.63 0.99
N ALA A 53 -3.76 -0.68 0.79
CA ALA A 53 -3.56 0.50 -0.04
C ALA A 53 -4.30 1.69 0.58
N SER A 54 -3.75 2.89 0.46
CA SER A 54 -4.31 4.12 1.04
C SER A 54 -4.30 5.27 0.04
N TRP A 55 -5.35 6.08 0.05
CA TRP A 55 -5.41 7.37 -0.60
C TRP A 55 -4.50 8.37 0.11
N VAL A 56 -3.59 9.00 -0.62
CA VAL A 56 -2.67 10.01 -0.11
C VAL A 56 -2.79 11.28 -0.94
N GLY A 57 -2.98 12.42 -0.28
CA GLY A 57 -2.95 13.73 -0.94
C GLY A 57 -1.51 14.12 -1.24
N ILE A 58 -1.17 14.24 -2.53
CA ILE A 58 0.15 14.72 -2.98
C ILE A 58 0.13 16.23 -3.18
N THR A 59 -0.97 16.76 -3.69
CA THR A 59 -1.25 18.19 -3.77
C THR A 59 -2.65 18.48 -3.25
N ALA A 60 -3.04 19.76 -3.21
CA ALA A 60 -4.39 20.15 -2.81
C ALA A 60 -5.50 19.53 -3.70
N THR A 61 -5.18 19.21 -4.95
CA THR A 61 -6.16 18.70 -5.95
C THR A 61 -5.87 17.28 -6.40
N ARG A 62 -4.68 16.73 -6.12
CA ARG A 62 -4.25 15.41 -6.55
C ARG A 62 -4.12 14.45 -5.37
N LYS A 63 -4.82 13.32 -5.49
CA LYS A 63 -4.64 12.16 -4.62
C LYS A 63 -4.12 11.00 -5.44
N ASP A 64 -3.12 10.33 -4.90
CA ASP A 64 -2.59 9.09 -5.46
C ASP A 64 -2.86 7.95 -4.47
N ILE A 65 -2.72 6.71 -4.95
CA ILE A 65 -2.78 5.52 -4.11
C ILE A 65 -1.36 5.10 -3.79
N LEU A 66 -1.02 5.05 -2.51
CA LEU A 66 0.18 4.37 -2.04
C LEU A 66 -0.21 3.00 -1.50
N THR A 67 0.50 1.97 -1.94
CA THR A 67 0.22 0.57 -1.61
C THR A 67 1.53 -0.17 -1.39
N GLN A 68 1.49 -1.22 -0.58
CA GLN A 68 2.58 -2.20 -0.57
C GLN A 68 2.70 -2.86 -1.96
N LEU A 69 3.85 -3.50 -2.23
CA LEU A 69 3.92 -4.46 -3.32
C LEU A 69 2.89 -5.57 -3.05
N PRO A 70 1.90 -5.79 -3.95
CA PRO A 70 0.88 -6.81 -3.73
C PRO A 70 1.52 -8.17 -3.49
N ARG A 71 0.93 -8.97 -2.61
CA ARG A 71 1.34 -10.36 -2.44
C ARG A 71 0.71 -11.18 -3.58
N PRO A 72 1.31 -12.30 -4.01
CA PRO A 72 0.73 -13.15 -5.06
C PRO A 72 -0.75 -13.50 -4.82
N GLU A 73 -1.12 -13.78 -3.57
CA GLU A 73 -2.49 -14.06 -3.11
C GLU A 73 -3.44 -12.84 -3.16
N SER A 74 -2.92 -11.61 -3.13
CA SER A 74 -3.69 -10.38 -3.24
C SER A 74 -3.59 -9.72 -4.62
N SER A 75 -2.99 -10.40 -5.60
CA SER A 75 -2.81 -9.90 -6.98
C SER A 75 -4.13 -9.52 -7.65
N LYS A 76 -5.15 -10.39 -7.53
CA LYS A 76 -6.49 -10.15 -8.06
C LYS A 76 -7.13 -8.91 -7.43
N ASP A 77 -7.05 -8.77 -6.11
CA ASP A 77 -7.60 -7.62 -5.39
C ASP A 77 -6.89 -6.31 -5.81
N PHE A 78 -5.57 -6.37 -6.07
CA PHE A 78 -4.80 -5.24 -6.59
C PHE A 78 -5.26 -4.80 -7.98
N TRP A 79 -5.38 -5.73 -8.91
CA TRP A 79 -5.85 -5.39 -10.26
C TRP A 79 -7.29 -4.92 -10.28
N GLN A 80 -8.16 -5.48 -9.42
CA GLN A 80 -9.52 -4.96 -9.26
C GLN A 80 -9.51 -3.52 -8.73
N MET A 81 -8.67 -3.20 -7.75
CA MET A 81 -8.50 -1.84 -7.25
C MET A 81 -8.08 -0.88 -8.36
N VAL A 82 -7.09 -1.26 -9.18
CA VAL A 82 -6.60 -0.45 -10.32
C VAL A 82 -7.73 -0.11 -11.28
N LEU A 83 -8.57 -1.11 -11.62
CA LEU A 83 -9.72 -0.92 -12.50
C LEU A 83 -10.81 -0.06 -11.86
N ASP A 84 -11.16 -0.34 -10.60
CA ASP A 84 -12.20 0.38 -9.86
C ASP A 84 -11.87 1.86 -9.66
N THR A 85 -10.58 2.21 -9.65
CA THR A 85 -10.08 3.56 -9.39
C THR A 85 -9.53 4.27 -10.63
N ASP A 86 -9.66 3.66 -11.81
CA ASP A 86 -9.23 4.21 -13.10
C ASP A 86 -7.77 4.71 -13.08
N VAL A 87 -6.87 3.91 -12.50
CA VAL A 87 -5.45 4.25 -12.38
C VAL A 87 -4.78 4.25 -13.76
N GLN A 88 -4.21 5.39 -14.13
CA GLN A 88 -3.59 5.61 -15.44
C GLN A 88 -2.14 5.12 -15.54
N GLY A 89 -1.48 4.88 -14.41
CA GLY A 89 -0.09 4.44 -14.39
C GLY A 89 0.32 3.92 -13.02
N ILE A 90 1.18 2.90 -13.03
CA ILE A 90 1.72 2.26 -11.82
C ILE A 90 3.22 2.48 -11.81
N LEU A 91 3.72 3.15 -10.76
CA LEU A 91 5.15 3.32 -10.52
C LEU A 91 5.59 2.30 -9.46
N VAL A 92 6.44 1.36 -9.85
CA VAL A 92 7.04 0.38 -8.94
C VAL A 92 8.44 0.86 -8.54
N ILE A 93 8.67 1.06 -7.24
CA ILE A 93 9.94 1.54 -6.69
C ILE A 93 10.59 0.40 -5.91
N LEU A 94 11.35 -0.44 -6.61
CA LEU A 94 12.10 -1.57 -6.05
C LEU A 94 13.42 -1.72 -6.81
N SER A 95 14.45 -2.26 -6.16
CA SER A 95 15.61 -2.79 -6.87
C SER A 95 15.25 -4.09 -7.60
N HIS A 96 16.04 -4.46 -8.61
CA HIS A 96 15.87 -5.75 -9.31
C HIS A 96 15.94 -6.95 -8.35
N GLY A 97 16.80 -6.88 -7.32
CA GLY A 97 16.92 -7.92 -6.31
C GLY A 97 15.65 -8.05 -5.46
N GLU A 98 15.07 -6.94 -5.03
CA GLU A 98 13.81 -6.92 -4.28
C GLU A 98 12.62 -7.39 -5.14
N PHE A 99 12.60 -7.00 -6.41
CA PHE A 99 11.57 -7.44 -7.36
C PHE A 99 11.53 -8.97 -7.47
N ALA A 100 12.70 -9.60 -7.61
CA ALA A 100 12.83 -11.06 -7.63
C ALA A 100 12.53 -11.69 -6.26
N MET A 101 13.09 -11.13 -5.18
CA MET A 101 12.89 -11.62 -3.81
C MET A 101 11.42 -11.66 -3.40
N PHE A 102 10.64 -10.67 -3.81
CA PHE A 102 9.22 -10.59 -3.49
C PHE A 102 8.30 -11.23 -4.53
N HIS A 103 8.86 -11.91 -5.54
CA HIS A 103 8.12 -12.56 -6.63
C HIS A 103 7.14 -11.61 -7.31
N ALA A 104 7.57 -10.37 -7.58
CA ALA A 104 6.72 -9.34 -8.16
C ALA A 104 6.22 -9.69 -9.57
N ASN A 105 6.93 -10.57 -10.28
CA ASN A 105 6.52 -11.16 -11.57
C ASN A 105 5.25 -12.03 -11.49
N ASN A 106 4.84 -12.45 -10.29
CA ASN A 106 3.54 -13.11 -10.10
C ASN A 106 2.36 -12.11 -10.08
N VAL A 107 2.66 -10.81 -10.05
CA VAL A 107 1.66 -9.72 -9.98
C VAL A 107 1.73 -8.86 -11.24
N PHE A 108 2.94 -8.49 -11.65
CA PHE A 108 3.21 -7.68 -12.83
C PHE A 108 3.70 -8.58 -13.97
N PRO A 109 3.34 -8.27 -15.23
CA PRO A 109 3.90 -8.98 -16.36
C PRO A 109 5.43 -8.86 -16.35
N ASP A 110 6.11 -9.90 -16.82
CA ASP A 110 7.55 -9.83 -17.08
C ASP A 110 7.84 -8.70 -18.06
N GLU A 111 8.96 -7.99 -17.85
CA GLU A 111 9.44 -7.01 -18.82
C GLU A 111 9.66 -7.72 -20.16
N GLN A 112 8.97 -7.26 -21.21
CA GLN A 112 9.18 -7.72 -22.59
C GLN A 112 10.46 -7.16 -23.18
#